data_AF-A0A1I4I1X3-F1
#
_entry.id   AF-A0A1I4I1X3-F1
#
_cell.length_a   1.000
_cell.length_b   1.000
_cell.length_c   1.000
_cell.angle_alpha   90.00
_cell.angle_beta   90.00
_cell.angle_gamma   90.00
#
_symmetry.space_group_name_H-M   'P 1'
#
loop_
_entity.id
_entity.type
_entity.pdbx_description
1 polymer ?
#
loop_
_entity_poly.entity_id
_entity_poly.type
_entity_poly.pdbx_seq_one_letter_code
_entity_poly.pdbx_strand_id
1 'polypeptide(L)'
;MAQAEDVPMSRQEFSVAYDGPSRADDHSIDVRNLAPALLAFGRLLREANTEFNGKKSTTKVLVVSDFEHKCFNINFELIVGFYDQIKQLLGLDQVKTAKEILEWIGLLKGPLHGVGLATGYISFLKYLEWKKGQDIVEERVEADPRGIIKVTIKGNGNSVCLTPEIYSLSKNPKALRATQDAFLPLGHDGFETMRVSGDEEDTPEDFTPEEVANIAASCVKGIEESKEVNEPDVEETPA
;
A
#
# COMPACT_ATOMS: atom_id res chain seq x y z
N MET A 1 -13.15 -28.06 23.93
CA MET A 1 -12.80 -27.65 22.56
C MET A 1 -13.61 -26.40 22.29
N ALA A 2 -12.97 -25.23 22.34
CA ALA A 2 -13.66 -23.97 22.08
C ALA A 2 -14.04 -23.95 20.59
N GLN A 3 -15.32 -23.75 20.29
CA GLN A 3 -15.76 -23.41 18.94
C GLN A 3 -15.00 -22.14 18.55
N ALA A 4 -14.31 -22.16 17.41
CA ALA A 4 -13.80 -20.93 16.83
C ALA A 4 -15.02 -20.04 16.60
N GLU A 5 -15.14 -18.97 17.38
CA GLU A 5 -16.14 -17.93 17.11
C GLU A 5 -15.99 -17.49 15.66
N ASP A 6 -17.10 -17.43 14.92
CA ASP A 6 -17.14 -17.04 13.52
C ASP A 6 -16.80 -15.55 13.44
N VAL A 7 -15.50 -15.25 13.37
CA VAL A 7 -14.97 -13.90 13.20
C VAL A 7 -15.46 -13.41 11.83
N PRO A 8 -16.24 -12.31 11.72
CA PRO A 8 -16.62 -11.80 10.41
C PRO A 8 -15.39 -11.49 9.58
N MET A 9 -15.40 -12.00 8.35
CA MET A 9 -14.30 -11.88 7.41
C MET A 9 -14.77 -11.22 6.13
N SER A 10 -13.95 -10.31 5.61
CA SER A 10 -14.00 -9.79 4.25
C SER A 10 -12.90 -10.45 3.43
N ARG A 11 -13.20 -10.77 2.17
CA ARG A 11 -12.27 -11.40 1.21
C ARG A 11 -12.25 -10.59 -0.07
N GLN A 12 -11.09 -10.43 -0.68
CA GLN A 12 -10.94 -9.87 -2.01
C GLN A 12 -9.84 -10.62 -2.76
N GLU A 13 -10.15 -11.09 -3.95
CA GLU A 13 -9.16 -11.64 -4.88
C GLU A 13 -8.59 -10.51 -5.75
N PHE A 14 -7.31 -10.58 -6.05
CA PHE A 14 -6.66 -9.69 -7.01
C PHE A 14 -5.48 -10.41 -7.64
N SER A 15 -5.03 -9.99 -8.81
CA SER A 15 -3.88 -10.57 -9.49
C SER A 15 -2.80 -9.53 -9.73
N VAL A 16 -1.55 -9.97 -9.73
CA VAL A 16 -0.38 -9.17 -10.10
C VAL A 16 0.32 -9.88 -11.26
N ALA A 17 0.54 -9.14 -12.34
CA ALA A 17 1.29 -9.59 -13.50
C ALA A 17 2.49 -8.68 -13.71
N TYR A 18 3.67 -9.27 -13.91
CA TYR A 18 4.86 -8.55 -14.38
C TYR A 18 5.03 -8.84 -15.85
N ASP A 19 5.16 -7.79 -16.66
CA ASP A 19 5.18 -7.91 -18.11
C ASP A 19 6.25 -6.99 -18.72
N GLY A 20 6.61 -7.26 -19.97
CA GLY A 20 7.51 -6.45 -20.75
C GLY A 20 7.57 -6.95 -22.20
N PRO A 21 7.88 -6.09 -23.18
CA PRO A 21 7.88 -6.47 -24.60
C PRO A 21 8.76 -7.69 -24.92
N SER A 22 9.84 -7.88 -24.16
CA SER A 22 10.77 -9.02 -24.30
C SER A 22 10.28 -10.33 -23.68
N ARG A 23 9.17 -10.31 -22.93
CA ARG A 23 8.59 -11.42 -22.17
C ARG A 23 7.25 -11.90 -22.72
N ALA A 24 6.76 -11.34 -23.83
CA ALA A 24 5.45 -11.67 -24.39
C ALA A 24 5.22 -13.18 -24.59
N ASP A 25 6.27 -13.94 -24.90
CA ASP A 25 6.22 -15.39 -25.13
C ASP A 25 6.86 -16.23 -23.98
N ASP A 26 7.32 -15.58 -22.91
CA ASP A 26 7.99 -16.23 -21.78
C ASP A 26 7.19 -16.04 -20.49
N HIS A 27 6.78 -17.15 -19.91
CA HIS A 27 5.89 -17.19 -18.75
C HIS A 27 6.63 -17.64 -17.49
N SER A 28 7.91 -17.31 -17.41
CA SER A 28 8.78 -17.65 -16.28
C SER A 28 9.35 -16.41 -15.61
N ILE A 29 9.55 -16.52 -14.30
CA ILE A 29 10.25 -15.52 -13.49
C ILE A 29 11.23 -16.24 -12.57
N ASP A 30 12.40 -15.64 -12.35
CA ASP A 30 13.36 -16.17 -11.39
C ASP A 30 12.77 -16.09 -9.97
N VAL A 31 12.77 -17.22 -9.27
CA VAL A 31 12.27 -17.32 -7.88
C VAL A 31 12.97 -16.35 -6.93
N ARG A 32 14.22 -15.97 -7.21
CA ARG A 32 14.99 -15.00 -6.42
C ARG A 32 14.45 -13.58 -6.54
N ASN A 33 13.77 -13.27 -7.63
CA ASN A 33 13.10 -11.98 -7.84
C ASN A 33 11.65 -12.06 -7.31
N LEU A 34 10.97 -13.17 -7.58
CA LEU A 34 9.56 -13.36 -7.22
C LEU A 34 9.32 -13.51 -5.71
N ALA A 35 10.05 -14.40 -5.04
CA ALA A 35 9.75 -14.75 -3.65
C ALA A 35 9.84 -13.54 -2.69
N PRO A 36 10.83 -12.62 -2.83
CA PRO A 36 10.85 -11.38 -2.07
C PRO A 36 9.60 -10.53 -2.30
N ALA A 37 9.13 -10.39 -3.55
CA ALA A 37 7.94 -9.61 -3.88
C ALA A 37 6.66 -10.19 -3.25
N LEU A 38 6.50 -11.52 -3.27
CA LEU A 38 5.37 -12.18 -2.61
C LEU A 38 5.33 -11.92 -1.10
N LEU A 39 6.50 -12.02 -0.45
CA LEU A 39 6.63 -11.70 0.97
C LEU A 39 6.36 -10.22 1.25
N ALA A 40 6.75 -9.35 0.32
CA ALA A 40 6.56 -7.91 0.42
C ALA A 40 5.08 -7.52 0.36
N PHE A 41 4.29 -8.06 -0.57
CA PHE A 41 2.84 -7.87 -0.59
C PHE A 41 2.19 -8.31 0.73
N GLY A 42 2.57 -9.48 1.25
CA GLY A 42 2.11 -9.96 2.55
C GLY A 42 2.45 -9.02 3.71
N ARG A 43 3.61 -8.34 3.66
CA ARG A 43 4.00 -7.33 4.67
C ARG A 43 3.23 -6.04 4.48
N LEU A 44 3.17 -5.50 3.27
CA LEU A 44 2.49 -4.23 2.95
C LEU A 44 1.02 -4.29 3.37
N LEU A 45 0.30 -5.34 2.96
CA LEU A 45 -1.13 -5.49 3.27
C LEU A 45 -1.39 -5.64 4.78
N ARG A 46 -0.47 -6.28 5.52
CA ARG A 46 -0.57 -6.39 6.98
C ARG A 46 -0.32 -5.05 7.68
N GLU A 47 0.71 -4.31 7.29
CA GLU A 47 0.98 -2.98 7.87
C GLU A 47 -0.17 -2.02 7.53
N ALA A 48 -0.65 -2.01 6.28
CA ALA A 48 -1.80 -1.21 5.86
C ALA A 48 -3.07 -1.52 6.68
N ASN A 49 -3.43 -2.80 6.84
CA ASN A 49 -4.56 -3.16 7.69
C ASN A 49 -4.35 -2.72 9.16
N THR A 50 -3.12 -2.79 9.68
CA THR A 50 -2.82 -2.34 11.04
C THR A 50 -3.02 -0.83 11.18
N GLU A 51 -2.61 -0.03 10.20
CA GLU A 51 -2.83 1.42 10.20
C GLU A 51 -4.31 1.78 9.99
N PHE A 52 -5.00 1.08 9.09
CA PHE A 52 -6.36 1.43 8.66
C PHE A 52 -7.44 0.93 9.63
N ASN A 53 -7.26 -0.28 10.18
CA ASN A 53 -8.24 -0.95 11.05
C ASN A 53 -7.74 -1.11 12.49
N GLY A 54 -6.51 -0.73 12.79
CA GLY A 54 -5.90 -0.90 14.10
C GLY A 54 -5.51 -2.36 14.43
N LYS A 55 -4.87 -2.55 15.58
CA LYS A 55 -4.30 -3.84 16.04
C LYS A 55 -5.31 -4.96 16.33
N LYS A 56 -6.61 -4.66 16.28
CA LYS A 56 -7.70 -5.61 16.59
C LYS A 56 -8.25 -6.30 15.33
N SER A 57 -7.60 -6.08 14.19
CA SER A 57 -7.93 -6.72 12.92
C SER A 57 -6.84 -7.71 12.55
N THR A 58 -7.23 -8.81 11.92
CA THR A 58 -6.31 -9.83 11.43
C THR A 58 -6.27 -9.82 9.92
N THR A 59 -5.10 -9.96 9.32
CA THR A 59 -4.94 -10.05 7.86
C THR A 59 -4.21 -11.32 7.48
N LYS A 60 -4.69 -11.99 6.44
CA LYS A 60 -4.00 -13.09 5.77
C LYS A 60 -3.97 -12.81 4.27
N VAL A 61 -2.79 -12.97 3.68
CA VAL A 61 -2.61 -12.89 2.22
C VAL A 61 -2.23 -14.28 1.76
N LEU A 62 -2.99 -14.81 0.82
CA LEU A 62 -2.75 -16.11 0.21
C LEU A 62 -2.33 -15.91 -1.24
N VAL A 63 -1.41 -16.73 -1.72
CA VAL A 63 -1.17 -16.88 -3.16
C VAL A 63 -2.05 -18.02 -3.64
N VAL A 64 -2.98 -17.71 -4.53
CA VAL A 64 -3.85 -18.64 -5.21
C VAL A 64 -3.26 -18.89 -6.58
N SER A 65 -3.14 -20.15 -7.00
CA SER A 65 -2.66 -20.46 -8.34
C SER A 65 -3.51 -21.54 -8.95
N ASP A 66 -3.97 -21.28 -10.17
CA ASP A 66 -4.48 -22.28 -11.08
C ASP A 66 -3.42 -22.51 -12.15
N PHE A 67 -2.58 -23.52 -11.95
CA PHE A 67 -1.39 -23.78 -12.78
C PHE A 67 -1.73 -24.27 -14.21
N GLU A 68 -3.01 -24.30 -14.62
CA GLU A 68 -3.44 -24.80 -15.92
C GLU A 68 -3.15 -23.84 -17.09
N HIS A 69 -2.91 -22.56 -16.83
CA HIS A 69 -2.67 -21.56 -17.88
C HIS A 69 -1.25 -21.01 -17.81
N LYS A 70 -0.57 -21.06 -18.97
CA LYS A 70 0.80 -20.57 -19.19
C LYS A 70 0.86 -19.03 -19.14
N CYS A 71 0.28 -18.38 -18.16
CA CYS A 71 0.46 -16.94 -17.93
C CYS A 71 1.00 -16.81 -16.51
N PHE A 72 2.12 -16.11 -16.32
CA PHE A 72 2.68 -15.87 -14.99
C PHE A 72 1.89 -14.75 -14.28
N ASN A 73 0.60 -15.00 -14.04
CA ASN A 73 -0.26 -14.15 -13.22
C ASN A 73 -0.23 -14.72 -11.80
N ILE A 74 0.09 -13.87 -10.83
CA ILE A 74 0.08 -14.23 -9.42
C ILE A 74 -1.28 -13.83 -8.87
N ASN A 75 -2.16 -14.80 -8.59
CA ASN A 75 -3.43 -14.48 -7.94
C ASN A 75 -3.22 -14.46 -6.43
N PHE A 76 -3.82 -13.48 -5.78
CA PHE A 76 -3.79 -13.27 -4.35
C PHE A 76 -5.21 -13.27 -3.80
N GLU A 77 -5.38 -13.79 -2.59
CA GLU A 77 -6.59 -13.60 -1.79
C GLU A 77 -6.22 -12.85 -0.51
N LEU A 78 -6.76 -11.64 -0.34
CA LEU A 78 -6.67 -10.87 0.88
C LEU A 78 -7.88 -11.17 1.77
N ILE A 79 -7.63 -11.74 2.94
CA ILE A 79 -8.64 -12.05 3.94
C ILE A 79 -8.42 -11.13 5.15
N VAL A 80 -9.47 -10.41 5.55
CA VAL A 80 -9.43 -9.48 6.68
C VAL A 80 -10.54 -9.83 7.66
N GLY A 81 -10.16 -10.13 8.91
CA GLY A 81 -11.06 -10.56 9.98
C GLY A 81 -11.09 -9.57 11.15
N PHE A 82 -12.23 -9.51 11.84
CA PHE A 82 -12.46 -8.56 12.94
C PHE A 82 -13.16 -9.18 14.13
N TYR A 83 -12.69 -8.87 15.34
CA TYR A 83 -13.35 -9.32 16.57
C TYR A 83 -14.60 -8.47 16.86
N ASP A 84 -15.79 -9.09 16.73
CA ASP A 84 -17.09 -8.41 16.79
C ASP A 84 -17.47 -7.83 18.16
N GLN A 85 -16.94 -8.39 19.25
CA GLN A 85 -17.29 -8.01 20.63
C GLN A 85 -16.95 -6.55 20.99
N ILE A 86 -16.27 -5.81 20.11
CA ILE A 86 -15.82 -4.43 20.35
C ILE A 86 -16.55 -3.41 19.46
N LYS A 87 -17.18 -3.83 18.36
CA LYS A 87 -17.90 -2.91 17.45
C LYS A 87 -19.06 -2.20 18.15
N GLN A 88 -19.84 -2.93 18.95
CA GLN A 88 -20.95 -2.35 19.73
C GLN A 88 -20.46 -1.52 20.93
N LEU A 89 -19.28 -1.81 21.48
CA LEU A 89 -18.79 -1.16 22.71
C LEU A 89 -18.07 0.17 22.43
N LEU A 90 -17.44 0.32 21.26
CA LEU A 90 -16.62 1.49 20.94
C LEU A 90 -17.20 2.40 19.87
N GLY A 91 -18.36 2.08 19.28
CA GLY A 91 -18.94 2.89 18.20
C GLY A 91 -17.95 3.11 17.04
N LEU A 92 -17.07 2.14 16.79
CA LEU A 92 -16.07 2.24 15.72
C LEU A 92 -16.79 2.21 14.39
N ASP A 93 -16.89 3.38 13.78
CA ASP A 93 -17.40 3.59 12.43
C ASP A 93 -16.60 2.71 11.44
N GLN A 94 -17.32 1.83 10.77
CA GLN A 94 -16.99 1.18 9.50
C GLN A 94 -15.52 0.75 9.34
N VAL A 95 -15.26 -0.44 9.83
CA VAL A 95 -14.05 -1.21 9.56
C VAL A 95 -13.83 -1.41 8.06
N LYS A 96 -12.61 -1.17 7.56
CA LYS A 96 -12.23 -1.32 6.15
C LYS A 96 -12.19 -2.79 5.72
N THR A 97 -12.94 -3.09 4.67
CA THR A 97 -12.96 -4.38 3.97
C THR A 97 -11.65 -4.65 3.24
N ALA A 98 -11.47 -5.89 2.76
CA ALA A 98 -10.31 -6.27 1.95
C ALA A 98 -10.19 -5.42 0.67
N LYS A 99 -11.32 -5.18 -0.03
CA LYS A 99 -11.36 -4.32 -1.22
C LYS A 99 -10.96 -2.88 -0.90
N GLU A 100 -11.56 -2.29 0.15
CA GLU A 100 -11.21 -0.92 0.56
C GLU A 100 -9.73 -0.78 0.93
N ILE A 101 -9.12 -1.77 1.59
CA ILE A 101 -7.67 -1.73 1.89
C ILE A 101 -6.84 -1.67 0.60
N LEU A 102 -7.18 -2.50 -0.40
CA LEU A 102 -6.47 -2.50 -1.69
C LEU A 102 -6.65 -1.17 -2.45
N GLU A 103 -7.84 -0.59 -2.41
CA GLU A 103 -8.13 0.74 -2.98
C GLU A 103 -7.36 1.86 -2.28
N TRP A 104 -7.31 1.84 -0.94
CA TRP A 104 -6.60 2.83 -0.13
C TRP A 104 -5.09 2.76 -0.30
N ILE A 105 -4.55 1.55 -0.47
CA ILE A 105 -3.14 1.37 -0.87
C ILE A 105 -2.93 1.91 -2.28
N GLY A 106 -3.91 1.73 -3.16
CA GLY A 106 -3.83 2.10 -4.58
C GLY A 106 -3.43 0.95 -5.49
N LEU A 107 -3.65 -0.30 -5.05
CA LEU A 107 -3.47 -1.50 -5.87
C LEU A 107 -4.71 -1.79 -6.73
N LEU A 108 -5.89 -1.35 -6.27
CA LEU A 108 -7.13 -1.34 -7.06
C LEU A 108 -7.62 0.09 -7.25
N LYS A 109 -8.36 0.33 -8.33
CA LYS A 109 -9.04 1.61 -8.54
C LYS A 109 -10.27 1.68 -7.64
N GLY A 110 -10.39 2.77 -6.90
CA GLY A 110 -11.51 3.04 -6.01
C GLY A 110 -11.85 4.53 -5.98
N PRO A 111 -12.76 4.96 -5.09
CA PRO A 111 -13.18 6.37 -4.99
C PRO A 111 -12.03 7.33 -4.65
N LEU A 112 -10.90 6.82 -4.15
CA LEU A 112 -9.68 7.59 -3.82
C LEU A 112 -8.66 7.65 -4.97
N HIS A 113 -9.02 7.17 -6.17
CA HIS A 113 -8.13 7.08 -7.32
C HIS A 113 -8.04 8.39 -8.15
N GLY A 114 -8.58 9.50 -7.64
CA GLY A 114 -8.64 10.77 -8.35
C GLY A 114 -7.60 11.78 -7.84
N VAL A 115 -6.59 12.10 -8.66
CA VAL A 115 -5.78 13.31 -8.47
C VAL A 115 -6.60 14.50 -8.99
N GLY A 116 -7.56 14.94 -8.18
CA GLY A 116 -8.43 16.06 -8.50
C GLY A 116 -9.02 16.65 -7.24
N LEU A 117 -8.89 17.98 -7.10
CA LEU A 117 -9.42 18.80 -6.01
C LEU A 117 -10.95 18.63 -5.78
N ALA A 118 -11.66 17.91 -6.64
CA ALA A 118 -13.11 17.76 -6.60
C ALA A 118 -13.62 16.57 -5.74
N THR A 119 -12.79 15.56 -5.43
CA THR A 119 -13.17 14.45 -4.52
C THR A 119 -12.23 14.25 -3.34
N GLY A 120 -11.02 14.83 -3.37
CA GLY A 120 -10.26 15.20 -2.17
C GLY A 120 -9.38 14.14 -1.50
N TYR A 121 -9.16 12.96 -2.09
CA TYR A 121 -8.32 11.93 -1.48
C TYR A 121 -7.44 11.22 -2.50
N ILE A 122 -6.19 10.96 -2.12
CA ILE A 122 -5.21 10.21 -2.89
C ILE A 122 -4.87 8.90 -2.17
N SER A 123 -4.66 7.81 -2.92
CA SER A 123 -4.19 6.54 -2.37
C SER A 123 -2.74 6.61 -1.92
N PHE A 124 -2.30 5.65 -1.10
CA PHE A 124 -0.93 5.60 -0.58
C PHE A 124 0.14 5.56 -1.68
N LEU A 125 0.00 4.69 -2.70
CA LEU A 125 0.99 4.60 -3.78
C LEU A 125 1.02 5.87 -4.63
N LYS A 126 -0.15 6.44 -4.96
CA LYS A 126 -0.22 7.71 -5.71
C LYS A 126 0.31 8.89 -4.89
N TYR A 127 0.15 8.88 -3.55
CA TYR A 127 0.78 9.86 -2.67
C TYR A 127 2.31 9.77 -2.71
N LEU A 128 2.86 8.56 -2.63
CA LEU A 128 4.31 8.36 -2.74
C LEU A 128 4.84 8.78 -4.12
N GLU A 129 4.12 8.44 -5.19
CA GLU A 129 4.43 8.85 -6.55
C GLU A 129 4.43 10.38 -6.68
N TRP A 130 3.37 11.05 -6.21
CA TRP A 130 3.24 12.50 -6.21
C TRP A 130 4.33 13.19 -5.39
N LYS A 131 4.67 12.65 -4.20
CA LYS A 131 5.72 13.20 -3.34
C LYS A 131 7.08 13.14 -4.02
N LYS A 132 7.39 12.09 -4.80
CA LYS A 132 8.65 11.91 -5.55
C LYS A 132 9.92 12.24 -4.74
N GLY A 133 9.95 11.86 -3.47
CA GLY A 133 11.07 12.16 -2.55
C GLY A 133 11.23 13.66 -2.20
N GLN A 134 10.30 14.53 -2.55
CA GLN A 134 10.36 15.95 -2.22
C GLN A 134 10.00 16.22 -0.76
N ASP A 135 10.50 17.33 -0.22
CA ASP A 135 10.12 17.81 1.11
C ASP A 135 8.69 18.34 1.11
N ILE A 136 7.99 18.08 2.20
CA ILE A 136 6.59 18.45 2.37
C ILE A 136 6.36 19.26 3.63
N VAL A 137 5.25 19.99 3.64
CA VAL A 137 4.65 20.62 4.82
C VAL A 137 3.27 19.99 5.00
N GLU A 138 2.97 19.59 6.23
CA GLU A 138 1.65 19.08 6.61
C GLU A 138 0.81 20.19 7.26
N GLU A 139 -0.47 20.19 6.97
CA GLU A 139 -1.48 21.05 7.58
C GLU A 139 -2.73 20.20 7.87
N ARG A 140 -3.23 20.23 9.11
CA ARG A 140 -4.50 19.58 9.43
C ARG A 140 -5.65 20.49 9.02
N VAL A 141 -6.63 19.93 8.30
CA VAL A 141 -7.80 20.68 7.88
C VAL A 141 -8.82 20.71 9.02
N GLU A 142 -8.83 21.80 9.80
CA GLU A 142 -9.64 21.94 11.03
C GLU A 142 -11.15 21.80 10.81
N ALA A 143 -11.65 22.05 9.59
CA ALA A 143 -13.07 22.01 9.28
C ALA A 143 -13.62 20.60 9.02
N ASP A 144 -12.77 19.57 8.93
CA ASP A 144 -13.20 18.21 8.60
C ASP A 144 -13.23 17.29 9.83
N PRO A 145 -14.41 16.77 10.23
CA PRO A 145 -14.53 15.87 11.38
C PRO A 145 -13.80 14.52 11.20
N ARG A 146 -13.37 14.18 9.98
CA ARG A 146 -12.59 12.98 9.63
C ARG A 146 -11.08 13.19 9.76
N GLY A 147 -10.63 14.41 10.09
CA GLY A 147 -9.23 14.70 10.38
C GLY A 147 -8.31 14.74 9.15
N ILE A 148 -8.79 15.23 8.00
CA ILE A 148 -8.01 15.26 6.75
C ILE A 148 -6.67 15.99 6.93
N ILE A 149 -5.63 15.41 6.33
CA ILE A 149 -4.29 16.00 6.27
C ILE A 149 -4.06 16.52 4.86
N LYS A 150 -3.80 17.83 4.77
CA LYS A 150 -3.32 18.47 3.55
C LYS A 150 -1.80 18.47 3.56
N VAL A 151 -1.20 17.96 2.50
CA VAL A 151 0.24 17.93 2.33
C VAL A 151 0.62 18.79 1.15
N THR A 152 1.60 19.69 1.34
CA THR A 152 2.08 20.64 0.33
C THR A 152 3.57 20.45 0.08
N ILE A 153 4.01 20.36 -1.17
CA ILE A 153 5.44 20.30 -1.51
C ILE A 153 6.11 21.65 -1.22
N LYS A 154 7.24 21.63 -0.50
CA LYS A 154 8.05 22.83 -0.22
C LYS A 154 8.56 23.42 -1.53
N GLY A 155 8.27 24.71 -1.75
CA GLY A 155 8.85 25.49 -2.85
C GLY A 155 8.01 25.63 -4.12
N ASN A 156 7.00 24.78 -4.36
CA ASN A 156 6.10 24.92 -5.52
C ASN A 156 4.61 25.07 -5.16
N GLY A 157 4.22 24.80 -3.91
CA GLY A 157 2.83 24.97 -3.44
C GLY A 157 1.84 23.90 -3.91
N ASN A 158 2.29 22.91 -4.70
CA ASN A 158 1.44 21.79 -5.11
C ASN A 158 1.00 21.03 -3.86
N SER A 159 -0.30 20.74 -3.76
CA SER A 159 -0.90 20.13 -2.56
C SER A 159 -1.79 18.96 -2.91
N VAL A 160 -1.86 17.97 -2.02
CA VAL A 160 -2.83 16.87 -2.04
C VAL A 160 -3.45 16.70 -0.65
N CYS A 161 -4.63 16.12 -0.60
CA CYS A 161 -5.31 15.77 0.64
C CYS A 161 -5.38 14.25 0.77
N LEU A 162 -5.17 13.75 1.99
CA LEU A 162 -5.23 12.33 2.32
C LEU A 162 -5.75 12.14 3.74
N THR A 163 -6.16 10.91 4.04
CA THR A 163 -6.62 10.57 5.39
C THR A 163 -5.44 10.39 6.35
N PRO A 164 -5.66 10.53 7.66
CA PRO A 164 -4.64 10.26 8.68
C PRO A 164 -3.97 8.90 8.56
N GLU A 165 -4.73 7.87 8.19
CA GLU A 165 -4.23 6.50 8.13
C GLU A 165 -3.30 6.29 6.94
N ILE A 166 -3.61 6.88 5.78
CA ILE A 166 -2.70 6.89 4.62
C ILE A 166 -1.44 7.67 4.96
N TYR A 167 -1.57 8.79 5.67
CA TYR A 167 -0.42 9.59 6.09
C TYR A 167 0.47 8.82 7.08
N SER A 168 -0.13 8.15 8.07
CA SER A 168 0.58 7.27 9.01
C SER A 168 1.31 6.14 8.29
N LEU A 169 0.63 5.47 7.34
CA LEU A 169 1.24 4.43 6.52
C LEU A 169 2.43 4.95 5.70
N SER A 170 2.36 6.19 5.20
CA SER A 170 3.46 6.87 4.50
C SER A 170 4.68 7.18 5.36
N LYS A 171 4.54 7.12 6.68
CA LYS A 171 5.62 7.30 7.65
C LYS A 171 6.07 5.97 8.28
N ASN A 172 5.35 4.88 8.05
CA ASN A 172 5.69 3.56 8.60
C ASN A 172 6.86 2.92 7.80
N PRO A 173 8.06 2.77 8.39
CA PRO A 173 9.23 2.28 7.65
C PRO A 173 9.15 0.79 7.30
N LYS A 174 8.23 0.02 7.90
CA LYS A 174 7.97 -1.37 7.49
C LYS A 174 7.13 -1.39 6.21
N ALA A 175 6.12 -0.52 6.13
CA ALA A 175 5.30 -0.38 4.94
C ALA A 175 6.13 0.13 3.77
N LEU A 176 6.94 1.19 3.95
CA LEU A 176 7.78 1.74 2.89
C LEU A 176 8.78 0.72 2.31
N ARG A 177 9.43 -0.09 3.16
CA ARG A 177 10.31 -1.18 2.71
C ARG A 177 9.53 -2.26 1.96
N ALA A 178 8.38 -2.68 2.50
CA ALA A 178 7.51 -3.64 1.82
C ALA A 178 7.01 -3.13 0.46
N THR A 179 6.75 -1.83 0.33
CA THR A 179 6.41 -1.21 -0.96
C THR A 179 7.57 -1.34 -1.95
N GLN A 180 8.80 -1.01 -1.56
CA GLN A 180 9.97 -1.18 -2.42
C GLN A 180 10.15 -2.64 -2.85
N ASP A 181 10.06 -3.55 -1.89
CA ASP A 181 10.29 -4.97 -2.11
C ASP A 181 9.21 -5.59 -3.04
N ALA A 182 7.98 -5.06 -3.04
CA ALA A 182 6.89 -5.54 -3.90
C ALA A 182 7.13 -5.23 -5.39
N PHE A 183 7.88 -4.16 -5.68
CA PHE A 183 8.24 -3.78 -7.05
C PHE A 183 9.58 -4.37 -7.53
N LEU A 184 10.30 -5.13 -6.70
CA LEU A 184 11.62 -5.69 -7.03
C LEU A 184 11.72 -6.41 -8.39
N PRO A 185 10.68 -7.11 -8.88
CA PRO A 185 10.79 -7.74 -10.20
C PRO A 185 10.93 -6.77 -11.36
N LEU A 186 10.45 -5.52 -11.21
CA LEU A 186 10.54 -4.51 -12.26
C LEU A 186 11.96 -4.01 -12.48
N GLY A 187 12.33 -3.85 -13.74
CA GLY A 187 13.68 -3.48 -14.16
C GLY A 187 14.67 -4.65 -14.17
N HIS A 188 14.22 -5.86 -13.83
CA HIS A 188 15.01 -7.08 -13.89
C HIS A 188 14.49 -8.00 -14.99
N ASP A 189 15.42 -8.66 -15.70
CA ASP A 189 15.09 -9.76 -16.60
C ASP A 189 13.95 -9.42 -17.58
N GLY A 190 13.95 -8.22 -18.15
CA GLY A 190 12.98 -7.79 -19.16
C GLY A 190 11.57 -7.43 -18.65
N PHE A 191 11.32 -7.43 -17.34
CA PHE A 191 10.06 -6.93 -16.76
C PHE A 191 10.07 -5.40 -16.66
N GLU A 192 9.12 -4.76 -17.30
CA GLU A 192 9.03 -3.29 -17.42
C GLU A 192 7.78 -2.73 -16.75
N THR A 193 6.67 -3.47 -16.72
CA THR A 193 5.42 -3.02 -16.11
C THR A 193 4.90 -4.03 -15.10
N MET A 194 4.24 -3.53 -14.06
CA MET A 194 3.47 -4.35 -13.14
C MET A 194 2.00 -3.95 -13.28
N ARG A 195 1.15 -4.92 -13.59
CA ARG A 195 -0.30 -4.75 -13.66
C ARG A 195 -0.94 -5.40 -12.45
N VAL A 196 -1.90 -4.70 -11.85
CA VAL A 196 -2.76 -5.24 -10.79
C VAL A 196 -4.20 -5.22 -11.27
N SER A 197 -4.88 -6.37 -11.17
CA SER A 197 -6.28 -6.51 -11.57
C SER A 197 -7.11 -7.03 -10.41
N GLY A 198 -8.29 -6.46 -10.18
CA GLY A 198 -9.26 -6.93 -9.19
C GLY A 198 -10.24 -7.91 -9.79
N ASP A 199 -11.53 -7.65 -9.59
CA ASP A 199 -12.61 -8.40 -10.22
C ASP A 199 -12.63 -8.14 -11.74
N GLU A 200 -13.30 -8.99 -12.54
CA GLU A 200 -13.35 -8.82 -14.02
C GLU A 200 -13.90 -7.45 -14.48
N GLU A 201 -14.73 -6.81 -13.64
CA GLU A 201 -15.30 -5.49 -13.88
C GLU A 201 -14.36 -4.33 -13.49
N ASP A 202 -13.34 -4.60 -12.67
CA ASP A 202 -12.40 -3.59 -12.21
C ASP A 202 -11.41 -3.24 -13.33
N THR A 203 -11.19 -1.94 -13.54
CA THR A 203 -10.14 -1.51 -14.48
C THR A 203 -8.77 -1.77 -13.86
N PRO A 204 -7.85 -2.46 -14.55
CA PRO A 204 -6.52 -2.73 -14.03
C PRO A 204 -5.75 -1.44 -13.71
N GLU A 205 -4.85 -1.54 -12.74
CA GLU A 205 -3.85 -0.52 -12.41
C GLU A 205 -2.49 -0.96 -12.96
N ASP A 206 -1.90 -0.12 -13.79
CA ASP A 206 -0.57 -0.35 -14.35
C ASP A 206 0.44 0.55 -13.64
N PHE A 207 1.61 -0.01 -13.32
CA PHE A 207 2.74 0.70 -12.75
C PHE A 207 3.91 0.66 -13.73
N THR A 208 4.33 1.84 -14.18
CA THR A 208 5.46 2.02 -15.08
C THR A 208 6.79 2.18 -14.34
N PRO A 209 7.95 2.02 -15.00
CA PRO A 209 9.25 2.22 -14.37
C PRO A 209 9.43 3.62 -13.77
N GLU A 210 8.88 4.65 -14.43
CA GLU A 210 8.95 6.02 -13.94
C GLU A 210 8.15 6.22 -12.65
N GLU A 211 6.92 5.74 -12.60
CA GLU A 211 6.07 5.83 -11.41
C GLU A 211 6.71 5.09 -10.24
N VAL A 212 7.22 3.88 -10.47
CA VAL A 212 7.89 3.07 -9.47
C VAL A 212 9.17 3.74 -8.96
N ALA A 213 9.95 4.39 -9.83
CA ALA A 213 11.10 5.17 -9.41
C ALA A 213 10.71 6.35 -8.52
N ASN A 214 9.61 7.05 -8.82
CA ASN A 214 9.10 8.16 -8.01
C ASN A 214 8.63 7.66 -6.63
N ILE A 215 7.89 6.54 -6.60
CA ILE A 215 7.46 5.87 -5.35
C ILE A 215 8.68 5.46 -4.53
N ALA A 216 9.67 4.82 -5.15
CA ALA A 216 10.89 4.35 -4.50
C ALA A 216 11.67 5.51 -3.87
N ALA A 217 11.79 6.66 -4.55
CA ALA A 217 12.43 7.86 -4.00
C ALA A 217 11.72 8.35 -2.72
N SER A 218 10.38 8.35 -2.71
CA SER A 218 9.61 8.67 -1.51
C SER A 218 9.79 7.66 -0.38
N CYS A 219 9.88 6.36 -0.69
CA CYS A 219 10.15 5.32 0.29
C CYS A 219 11.54 5.46 0.92
N VAL A 220 12.59 5.66 0.12
CA VAL A 220 13.98 5.84 0.63
C VAL A 220 14.00 7.00 1.62
N LYS A 221 13.51 8.16 1.20
CA LYS A 221 13.49 9.35 2.04
C LYS A 221 12.66 9.15 3.31
N GLY A 222 11.47 8.56 3.21
CA GLY A 222 10.64 8.30 4.40
C GLY A 222 11.30 7.33 5.39
N ILE A 223 12.07 6.35 4.91
CA ILE A 223 12.85 5.44 5.75
C ILE A 223 14.00 6.20 6.44
N GLU A 224 14.69 7.10 5.75
CA GLU A 224 15.75 7.94 6.32
C GLU A 224 15.20 8.87 7.41
N GLU A 225 14.12 9.60 7.10
CA GLU A 225 13.39 10.46 8.06
C GLU A 225 13.01 9.67 9.33
N SER A 226 12.61 8.40 9.19
CA SER A 226 12.25 7.56 10.35
C SER A 226 13.45 7.14 11.20
N LYS A 227 14.66 7.08 10.65
CA LYS A 227 15.88 6.74 11.41
C LYS A 227 16.36 7.93 12.23
N GLU A 228 16.36 9.12 11.64
CA GLU A 228 16.75 10.36 12.31
C GLU A 228 15.92 10.64 13.57
N VAL A 229 14.62 10.29 13.56
CA VAL A 229 13.74 10.43 14.74
C VAL A 229 14.06 9.42 15.86
N ASN A 230 14.75 8.31 15.55
CA ASN A 230 15.05 7.23 16.49
C ASN A 230 16.50 7.24 17.01
N GLU A 231 17.36 8.14 16.52
CA GLU A 231 18.68 8.38 17.09
C GLU A 231 18.53 9.44 18.21
N PRO A 232 18.84 9.10 19.48
CA PRO A 232 18.78 10.10 20.55
C PRO A 232 19.85 11.16 20.30
N ASP A 233 19.48 12.44 20.43
CA ASP A 233 20.43 13.55 20.53
C ASP A 233 21.46 13.18 21.59
N VAL A 234 22.66 12.79 21.16
CA VAL A 234 23.79 12.62 22.06
C VAL A 234 24.16 14.03 22.49
N GLU A 235 23.61 14.49 23.62
CA GLU A 235 24.10 15.68 24.30
C GLU A 235 25.61 15.52 24.48
N GLU A 236 26.39 16.26 23.70
CA GLU A 236 27.82 16.42 23.92
C GLU A 236 27.99 16.99 25.34
N THR A 237 28.40 16.14 26.27
CA THR A 237 28.74 16.57 27.61
C THR A 237 29.98 17.45 27.50
N PRO A 238 29.94 18.74 27.92
CA PRO A 238 31.13 19.57 27.89
C PRO A 238 32.17 19.00 28.86
N ALA A 239 33.40 18.88 28.37
CA ALA A 239 34.57 18.43 29.13
C ALA A 239 35.00 19.43 30.22
#